data_AF-A0A5S5CBJ6-F1
#
_entry.id   AF-A0A5S5CBJ6-F1
#
_cell.length_a   1.000
_cell.length_b   1.000
_cell.length_c   1.000
_cell.angle_alpha   90.00
_cell.angle_beta   90.00
_cell.angle_gamma   90.00
#
_symmetry.space_group_name_H-M   'P 1'
#
loop_
_entity.id
_entity.type
_entity.pdbx_description
1 polymer ?
#
loop_
_entity_poly.entity_id
_entity_poly.type
_entity_poly.pdbx_seq_one_letter_code
_entity_poly.pdbx_strand_id
1 'polypeptide(L)'
;MKINDMRRISGVNPYQKQNEVRATANADRKQQKDEVKFSAEAMEMLSTSRSNDAERTQRIQELKAQVASGTYNVDAGKLADKVLPFIR
;
A
#
# COMPACT_ATOMS: atom_id res chain seq x y z
N MET A 1 -57.56 48.05 11.65
CA MET A 1 -56.74 46.83 11.58
C MET A 1 -55.32 47.23 11.20
N LYS A 2 -54.32 46.89 12.03
CA LYS A 2 -52.89 47.00 11.68
C LYS A 2 -52.36 45.57 11.51
N ILE A 3 -52.05 45.19 10.28
CA ILE A 3 -51.47 43.89 9.95
C ILE A 3 -50.04 44.16 9.49
N ASN A 4 -49.08 44.06 10.40
CA ASN A 4 -47.66 44.04 10.05
C ASN A 4 -47.23 42.59 9.84
N ASP A 5 -47.54 42.03 8.67
CA ASP A 5 -47.04 40.72 8.25
C ASP A 5 -45.65 40.85 7.59
N MET A 6 -44.65 41.26 8.38
CA MET A 6 -43.25 41.31 7.91
C MET A 6 -42.48 40.03 8.24
N ARG A 7 -43.07 38.88 7.92
CA ARG A 7 -42.43 37.55 8.00
C ARG A 7 -42.38 36.80 6.66
N ARG A 8 -42.42 37.52 5.53
CA ARG A 8 -42.56 36.89 4.20
C ARG A 8 -41.41 37.17 3.22
N ILE A 9 -40.22 37.52 3.71
CA ILE A 9 -39.05 37.54 2.84
C ILE A 9 -37.91 36.85 3.58
N SER A 10 -38.01 35.52 3.64
CA SER A 10 -36.82 34.69 3.74
C SER A 10 -35.93 35.10 2.57
N GLY A 11 -34.89 35.88 2.85
CA GLY A 11 -33.90 36.36 1.90
C GLY A 11 -33.08 35.20 1.38
N VAL A 12 -33.71 34.34 0.59
CA VAL A 12 -33.03 33.23 -0.08
C VAL A 12 -32.43 33.81 -1.34
N ASN A 13 -31.22 34.35 -1.21
CA ASN A 13 -30.45 34.83 -2.34
C ASN A 13 -30.10 33.62 -3.24
N PRO A 14 -30.68 33.48 -4.44
CA PRO A 14 -30.50 32.27 -5.26
C PRO A 14 -29.03 32.06 -5.65
N TYR A 15 -28.26 33.15 -5.72
CA TYR A 15 -26.82 33.14 -6.00
C TYR A 15 -25.98 32.57 -4.83
N GLN A 16 -26.41 32.76 -3.58
CA GLN A 16 -25.72 32.18 -2.42
C GLN A 16 -25.88 30.66 -2.39
N LYS A 17 -27.08 30.15 -2.68
CA LYS A 17 -27.33 28.71 -2.80
C LYS A 17 -26.47 28.06 -3.88
N GLN A 18 -26.23 28.75 -5.00
CA GLN A 18 -25.40 28.19 -6.07
C GLN A 18 -23.91 28.14 -5.70
N ASN A 19 -23.42 29.08 -4.87
CA ASN A 19 -22.07 29.02 -4.31
C ASN A 19 -21.93 27.92 -3.25
N GLU A 20 -22.93 27.72 -2.40
CA GLU A 20 -22.93 26.62 -1.42
C GLU A 20 -22.93 25.24 -2.10
N VAL A 21 -23.74 25.05 -3.15
CA VAL A 21 -23.77 23.81 -3.95
C VAL A 21 -22.45 23.56 -4.67
N ARG A 22 -21.76 24.62 -5.14
CA ARG A 22 -20.42 24.48 -5.74
C ARG A 22 -19.35 24.22 -4.68
N ALA A 23 -19.45 24.79 -3.49
CA ALA A 23 -18.51 24.56 -2.40
C ALA A 23 -18.60 23.11 -1.87
N THR A 24 -19.82 22.56 -1.72
CA THR A 24 -20.02 21.17 -1.31
C THR A 24 -19.58 20.18 -2.40
N ALA A 25 -19.86 20.45 -3.67
CA ALA A 25 -19.41 19.60 -4.79
C ALA A 25 -17.88 19.53 -4.95
N ASN A 26 -17.14 20.55 -4.48
CA ASN A 26 -15.68 20.54 -4.45
C ASN A 26 -15.10 19.97 -3.14
N ALA A 27 -15.87 19.95 -2.05
CA ALA A 27 -15.45 19.33 -0.78
C ALA A 27 -15.47 17.79 -0.83
N ASP A 28 -16.33 17.20 -1.67
CA ASP A 28 -16.39 15.74 -1.88
C ASP A 28 -15.28 15.20 -2.79
N ARG A 29 -14.56 16.08 -3.49
CA ARG A 29 -13.32 15.71 -4.20
C ARG A 29 -12.17 15.66 -3.20
N LYS A 30 -12.26 14.75 -2.22
CA LYS A 30 -11.08 14.33 -1.45
C LYS A 30 -9.97 14.03 -2.45
N GLN A 31 -8.85 14.71 -2.30
CA GLN A 31 -7.67 14.51 -3.13
C GLN A 31 -7.44 13.01 -3.30
N GLN A 32 -7.57 12.50 -4.52
CA GLN A 32 -7.15 11.15 -4.83
C GLN A 32 -5.69 11.06 -4.45
N LYS A 33 -5.41 10.28 -3.40
CA LYS A 33 -4.04 9.92 -3.05
C LYS A 33 -3.63 8.81 -3.98
N ASP A 34 -2.44 8.93 -4.53
CA ASP A 34 -1.84 7.84 -5.30
C ASP A 34 -1.66 6.64 -4.36
N GLU A 35 -2.30 5.52 -4.69
CA GLU A 35 -2.18 4.25 -3.97
C GLU A 35 -1.41 3.26 -4.83
N VAL A 36 -0.37 2.65 -4.27
CA VAL A 36 0.32 1.53 -4.91
C VAL A 36 -0.41 0.24 -4.56
N LYS A 37 -1.07 -0.37 -5.55
CA LYS A 37 -1.73 -1.67 -5.41
C LYS A 37 -0.91 -2.74 -6.11
N PHE A 38 -0.58 -3.82 -5.39
CA PHE A 38 0.00 -5.01 -6.00
C PHE A 38 -1.08 -5.76 -6.80
N SER A 39 -0.72 -6.33 -7.95
CA SER A 39 -1.64 -7.16 -8.72
C SER A 39 -1.94 -8.46 -7.97
N ALA A 40 -3.15 -9.01 -8.18
CA ALA A 40 -3.54 -10.29 -7.61
C ALA A 40 -2.59 -11.41 -8.04
N GLU A 41 -2.13 -11.37 -9.29
CA GLU A 41 -1.13 -12.29 -9.84
C GLU A 41 0.22 -12.21 -9.13
N ALA A 42 0.71 -11.00 -8.81
CA ALA A 42 1.97 -10.83 -8.07
C ALA A 42 1.87 -11.38 -6.64
N MET A 43 0.70 -11.23 -6.01
CA MET A 43 0.43 -11.81 -4.70
C MET A 43 0.43 -13.35 -4.76
N GLU A 44 -0.18 -13.92 -5.80
CA GLU A 44 -0.25 -15.37 -6.00
C GLU A 44 1.14 -15.99 -6.24
N MET A 45 1.97 -15.34 -7.07
CA MET A 45 3.35 -15.75 -7.34
C MET A 45 4.23 -15.69 -6.07
N LEU A 46 4.00 -14.71 -5.20
CA LEU A 46 4.69 -14.62 -3.91
C LEU A 46 4.29 -15.78 -2.99
N SER A 47 3.00 -16.15 -2.94
CA SER A 47 2.53 -17.26 -2.12
C SER A 47 3.07 -18.62 -2.56
N THR A 48 3.15 -18.88 -3.88
CA THR A 48 3.77 -20.11 -4.41
C THR A 48 5.29 -20.14 -4.17
N SER A 49 5.94 -18.99 -4.08
CA SER A 49 7.36 -18.93 -3.71
C SER A 49 7.62 -19.34 -2.25
N ARG A 50 6.63 -19.16 -1.36
CA ARG A 50 6.72 -19.48 0.07
C ARG A 50 6.43 -20.94 0.40
N SER A 51 5.82 -21.72 -0.50
CA SER A 51 5.49 -23.13 -0.21
C SER A 51 6.71 -24.06 -0.04
N ASN A 52 7.91 -23.60 -0.39
CA ASN A 52 9.19 -24.32 -0.16
C ASN A 52 9.75 -24.13 1.27
N ASP A 53 8.96 -23.62 2.22
CA ASP A 53 9.47 -23.15 3.52
C ASP A 53 9.90 -24.26 4.48
N ALA A 54 9.35 -25.49 4.42
CA ALA A 54 9.67 -26.52 5.41
C ALA A 54 11.14 -27.02 5.30
N GLU A 55 11.54 -27.49 4.12
CA GLU A 55 12.92 -27.92 3.85
C GLU A 55 13.91 -26.76 3.98
N ARG A 56 13.49 -25.57 3.55
CA ARG A 56 14.28 -24.35 3.69
C ARG A 56 14.51 -23.96 5.15
N THR A 57 13.49 -24.11 5.99
CA THR A 57 13.58 -23.81 7.43
C THR A 57 14.54 -24.78 8.13
N GLN A 58 14.45 -26.08 7.81
CA GLN A 58 15.39 -27.08 8.32
C GLN A 58 16.83 -26.75 7.91
N ARG A 59 17.07 -26.48 6.63
CA ARG A 59 18.39 -26.09 6.12
C ARG A 59 18.94 -24.84 6.78
N ILE A 60 18.09 -23.84 7.04
CA ILE A 60 18.49 -22.62 7.76
C ILE A 60 18.91 -22.94 9.19
N GLN A 61 18.19 -23.82 9.89
CA GLN A 61 18.54 -24.23 11.26
C GLN A 61 19.89 -24.95 11.30
N GLU A 62 20.14 -25.87 10.37
CA GLU A 62 21.44 -26.55 10.24
C GLU A 62 22.58 -25.57 9.98
N LEU A 63 22.39 -24.64 9.03
CA LEU A 63 23.39 -23.61 8.72
C LEU A 63 23.67 -22.72 9.94
N LYS A 64 22.64 -22.33 10.69
CA LYS A 64 22.81 -21.55 11.93
C LYS A 64 23.63 -22.32 12.96
N ALA A 65 23.40 -23.61 13.10
CA ALA A 65 24.19 -24.46 14.00
C ALA A 65 25.67 -24.51 13.57
N GLN A 66 25.95 -24.71 12.28
CA GLN A 66 27.32 -24.74 11.74
C GLN A 66 28.06 -23.41 11.89
N VAL A 67 27.35 -22.29 11.77
CA VAL A 67 27.92 -20.95 11.99
C VAL A 67 28.23 -20.75 13.47
N ALA A 68 27.31 -21.14 14.37
CA ALA A 68 27.52 -21.03 15.80
C ALA A 68 28.69 -21.91 16.30
N SER A 69 28.89 -23.09 15.70
CA SER A 69 30.02 -23.97 16.00
C SER A 69 31.32 -23.58 15.29
N GLY A 70 31.32 -22.49 14.50
CA GLY A 70 32.50 -22.02 13.76
C GLY A 70 33.00 -22.96 12.65
N THR A 71 32.19 -23.93 12.25
CA THR A 71 32.56 -24.98 11.27
C THR A 71 32.03 -24.70 9.87
N TYR A 72 31.24 -23.63 9.71
CA TYR A 72 30.72 -23.21 8.42
C TYR A 72 31.82 -22.57 7.56
N ASN A 73 32.16 -23.21 6.44
CA ASN A 73 33.13 -22.69 5.48
C ASN A 73 32.43 -22.21 4.21
N VAL A 74 32.72 -20.96 3.80
CA VAL A 74 32.17 -20.38 2.58
C VAL A 74 33.02 -20.78 1.39
N ASP A 75 32.40 -21.45 0.41
CA ASP A 75 33.06 -21.79 -0.86
C ASP A 75 33.04 -20.58 -1.79
N ALA A 76 34.21 -20.03 -2.09
CA ALA A 76 34.38 -18.86 -2.93
C ALA A 76 33.93 -19.10 -4.39
N GLY A 77 34.09 -20.31 -4.92
CA GLY A 77 33.63 -20.65 -6.28
C GLY A 77 32.11 -20.62 -6.37
N LYS A 78 31.44 -21.29 -5.42
CA LYS A 78 29.97 -21.27 -5.34
C LYS A 78 29.41 -19.88 -5.09
N LEU A 79 30.14 -19.03 -4.35
CA LEU A 79 29.75 -17.65 -4.13
C LEU A 79 29.80 -16.86 -5.44
N ALA A 80 30.90 -16.97 -6.19
CA ALA A 80 31.05 -16.29 -7.48
C ALA A 80 29.96 -16.71 -8.47
N ASP A 81 29.68 -18.02 -8.59
CA ASP A 81 28.63 -18.54 -9.47
C ASP A 81 27.25 -17.96 -9.16
N LYS A 82 26.95 -17.71 -7.88
CA LYS A 82 25.67 -17.14 -7.45
C LYS A 82 25.57 -15.63 -7.60
N VAL A 83 26.68 -14.91 -7.48
CA VAL A 83 26.70 -13.45 -7.63
C VAL A 83 26.73 -13.05 -9.11
N LEU A 84 27.38 -13.85 -9.95
CA LEU A 84 27.59 -13.59 -11.38
C LEU A 84 26.34 -13.16 -12.18
N PRO A 85 25.13 -13.73 -11.97
CA PRO A 85 23.93 -13.32 -12.70
C PRO A 85 23.48 -11.87 -12.43
N PHE A 86 23.88 -11.27 -11.31
CA PHE A 86 23.42 -9.94 -10.88
C PHE A 86 24.40 -8.82 -11.24
N ILE A 87 25.58 -9.15 -11.74
CA ILE A 87 26.68 -8.21 -12.03
C ILE A 87 27.09 -8.20 -13.51
N ARG A 88 26.35 -8.87 -14.39
CA ARG A 88 26.57 -8.83 -15.84
C ARG A 88 25.81 -7.68 -16.51
#